data_AF-A0A0W8I8E0-F1
#
_entry.id   AF-A0A0W8I8E0-F1
#
_cell.length_a   1.000
_cell.length_b   1.000
_cell.length_c   1.000
_cell.angle_alpha   90.00
_cell.angle_beta   90.00
_cell.angle_gamma   90.00
#
_symmetry.space_group_name_H-M   'P 1'
#
loop_
_entity.id
_entity.type
_entity.pdbx_description
1 polymer ?
#
loop_
_entity_poly.entity_id
_entity_poly.type
_entity_poly.pdbx_seq_one_letter_code
_entity_poly.pdbx_strand_id
1 'polypeptide(L)'
;MSTRARLAVAALGTVAMGMGLTLAAPASAAPDEVVAQLPALDADTDLVTLTIGGNDVGWTQTIGACLLLDDPTCAQALAGSRLLVQGLLPARLDAALTAVGRAAPDAHVVVTGYPHLFTPEAGALVNASPEEQEALNEGADLLNATVAAAAQRRGYAYVDVVGRFEGHGVNAPDPWVDPRTFHPTAQGQATYAAALTGAVAPEHRR
;
A
#
# COMPACT_ATOMS: atom_id res chain seq x y z
N MET A 1 25.65 -20.90 -19.20
CA MET A 1 24.39 -20.94 -18.44
C MET A 1 24.35 -19.67 -17.60
N SER A 2 23.62 -18.66 -18.05
CA SER A 2 23.47 -17.36 -17.38
C SER A 2 22.00 -17.21 -17.04
N THR A 3 21.59 -17.73 -15.89
CA THR A 3 20.24 -17.50 -15.33
C THR A 3 20.18 -16.03 -14.92
N ARG A 4 19.67 -15.17 -15.81
CA ARG A 4 19.23 -13.83 -15.41
C ARG A 4 18.02 -14.06 -14.51
N ALA A 5 18.18 -13.81 -13.21
CA ALA A 5 17.05 -13.71 -12.28
C ALA A 5 16.00 -12.79 -12.93
N ARG A 6 14.79 -13.29 -13.11
CA ARG A 6 13.70 -12.47 -13.65
C ARG A 6 13.07 -11.78 -12.46
N LEU A 7 13.53 -10.56 -12.23
CA LEU A 7 12.88 -9.65 -11.30
C LEU A 7 11.53 -9.22 -11.90
N ALA A 8 10.47 -9.97 -11.63
CA ALA A 8 9.12 -9.52 -11.88
C ALA A 8 8.70 -8.62 -10.71
N VAL A 9 9.00 -7.32 -10.80
CA VAL A 9 8.39 -6.32 -9.91
C VAL A 9 6.92 -6.19 -10.33
N ALA A 10 6.08 -7.13 -9.91
CA ALA A 10 4.64 -6.99 -10.01
C ALA A 10 4.18 -6.12 -8.84
N ALA A 11 4.27 -4.79 -8.99
CA ALA A 11 3.52 -3.88 -8.12
C ALA A 11 2.03 -4.07 -8.41
N LEU A 12 1.42 -5.09 -7.80
CA LEU A 12 -0.03 -5.20 -7.81
C LEU A 12 -0.52 -4.08 -6.88
N GLY A 13 -1.14 -3.04 -7.44
CA GLY A 13 -1.67 -1.91 -6.67
C GLY A 13 -0.78 -0.66 -6.59
N THR A 14 -0.29 -0.14 -7.70
CA THR A 14 0.14 1.27 -7.79
C THR A 14 -0.73 2.02 -8.78
N VAL A 15 -1.35 3.13 -8.36
CA VAL A 15 -1.79 4.16 -9.30
C VAL A 15 -0.53 4.87 -9.80
N ALA A 16 0.03 4.36 -10.89
CA ALA A 16 1.03 5.06 -11.66
C ALA A 16 0.33 5.81 -12.81
N MET A 17 0.28 7.13 -12.73
CA MET A 17 0.15 7.96 -13.93
C MET A 17 1.45 8.75 -14.10
N GLY A 18 2.41 8.18 -14.82
CA GLY A 18 3.56 8.93 -15.35
C GLY A 18 4.88 8.17 -15.53
N MET A 19 5.08 7.61 -16.73
CA MET A 19 6.35 7.20 -17.39
C MET A 19 7.36 6.33 -16.62
N GLY A 20 6.91 5.12 -16.30
CA GLY A 20 7.68 3.88 -16.26
C GLY A 20 6.66 2.76 -16.48
N LEU A 21 6.95 1.70 -17.22
CA LEU A 21 5.94 0.70 -17.59
C LEU A 21 5.26 0.10 -16.34
N THR A 22 4.11 0.63 -15.95
CA THR A 22 3.29 0.20 -14.81
C THR A 22 1.83 0.33 -15.25
N LEU A 23 1.06 -0.76 -15.16
CA LEU A 23 -0.35 -0.76 -15.52
C LEU A 23 -1.15 0.04 -14.48
N ALA A 24 -1.73 1.15 -14.93
CA ALA A 24 -2.71 1.94 -14.17
C ALA A 24 -4.10 1.28 -14.24
N ALA A 25 -4.84 1.27 -13.14
CA ALA A 25 -6.26 0.89 -13.09
C ALA A 25 -7.09 1.96 -12.35
N PRO A 26 -8.39 2.14 -12.72
CA PRO A 26 -9.26 3.18 -12.16
C PRO A 26 -9.83 2.80 -10.78
N ALA A 27 -10.29 3.80 -10.03
CA ALA A 27 -10.73 3.73 -8.65
C ALA A 27 -11.97 2.85 -8.39
N SER A 28 -11.81 1.53 -8.38
CA SER A 28 -12.70 0.57 -7.69
C SER A 28 -12.01 -0.79 -7.60
N ALA A 29 -11.38 -1.13 -6.46
CA ALA A 29 -10.78 -2.45 -6.31
C ALA A 29 -11.84 -3.53 -6.12
N ALA A 30 -12.13 -4.19 -7.23
CA ALA A 30 -12.72 -5.52 -7.26
C ALA A 30 -11.59 -6.57 -7.22
N PRO A 31 -11.88 -7.83 -6.83
CA PRO A 31 -10.99 -8.98 -6.99
C PRO A 31 -10.34 -9.10 -8.39
N ASP A 32 -10.94 -8.47 -9.39
CA ASP A 32 -10.52 -8.45 -10.78
C ASP A 32 -9.17 -7.75 -11.01
N GLU A 33 -8.76 -6.80 -10.17
CA GLU A 33 -7.48 -6.07 -10.35
C GLU A 33 -6.27 -6.97 -10.13
N VAL A 34 -6.27 -7.77 -9.06
CA VAL A 34 -5.21 -8.75 -8.79
C VAL A 34 -5.20 -9.80 -9.89
N VAL A 35 -6.38 -10.31 -10.28
CA VAL A 35 -6.51 -11.34 -11.33
C VAL A 35 -5.94 -10.86 -12.67
N ALA A 36 -6.17 -9.60 -13.04
CA ALA A 36 -5.65 -9.03 -14.29
C ALA A 36 -4.12 -8.95 -14.33
N GLN A 37 -3.46 -8.93 -13.17
CA GLN A 37 -2.02 -8.76 -13.05
C GLN A 37 -1.26 -10.08 -12.82
N LEU A 38 -1.95 -11.14 -12.35
CA LEU A 38 -1.36 -12.49 -12.19
C LEU A 38 -0.68 -13.05 -13.44
N PRO A 39 -1.12 -12.79 -14.69
CA PRO A 39 -0.42 -13.29 -15.87
C PRO A 39 1.00 -12.77 -16.05
N ALA A 40 1.42 -11.75 -15.29
CA ALA A 40 2.81 -11.28 -15.25
C ALA A 40 3.73 -12.17 -14.39
N LEU A 41 3.15 -13.10 -13.62
CA LEU A 41 3.85 -14.04 -12.77
C LEU A 41 3.90 -15.42 -13.41
N ASP A 42 5.02 -16.10 -13.20
CA ASP A 42 5.22 -17.49 -13.61
C ASP A 42 6.10 -18.23 -12.59
N ALA A 43 6.31 -19.52 -12.83
CA ALA A 43 7.14 -20.36 -11.97
C ALA A 43 8.62 -19.95 -11.92
N ASP A 44 9.11 -19.17 -12.88
CA ASP A 44 10.49 -18.67 -12.91
C ASP A 44 10.62 -17.30 -12.20
N THR A 45 9.55 -16.80 -11.58
CA THR A 45 9.55 -15.54 -10.84
C THR A 45 10.28 -15.70 -9.52
N ASP A 46 11.36 -14.94 -9.30
CA ASP A 46 12.20 -15.07 -8.10
C ASP A 46 11.74 -14.19 -6.92
N LEU A 47 11.07 -13.07 -7.20
CA LEU A 47 10.67 -12.06 -6.22
C LEU A 47 9.36 -11.39 -6.65
N VAL A 48 8.44 -11.24 -5.70
CA VAL A 48 7.23 -10.44 -5.84
C VAL A 48 7.19 -9.40 -4.72
N THR A 49 7.02 -8.13 -5.07
CA THR A 49 6.83 -7.03 -4.11
C THR A 49 5.43 -6.45 -4.25
N LEU A 50 4.72 -6.25 -3.15
CA LEU A 50 3.28 -6.00 -3.19
C LEU A 50 2.82 -4.89 -2.24
N THR A 51 1.89 -4.05 -2.67
CA THR A 51 1.16 -3.10 -1.82
C THR A 51 -0.30 -3.09 -2.25
N ILE A 52 -1.19 -3.71 -1.47
CA ILE A 52 -2.61 -3.89 -1.85
C ILE A 52 -3.57 -3.58 -0.71
N GLY A 53 -4.86 -3.46 -1.00
CA GLY A 53 -5.92 -3.35 -0.02
C GLY A 53 -6.46 -1.95 0.25
N GLY A 54 -5.72 -0.87 -0.05
CA GLY A 54 -6.21 0.50 0.17
C GLY A 54 -7.45 0.83 -0.67
N ASN A 55 -7.46 0.42 -1.93
CA ASN A 55 -8.61 0.62 -2.82
C ASN A 55 -9.84 -0.20 -2.35
N ASP A 56 -9.63 -1.42 -1.83
CA ASP A 56 -10.70 -2.32 -1.37
C ASP A 56 -11.51 -1.75 -0.21
N VAL A 57 -10.91 -0.82 0.54
CA VAL A 57 -11.50 -0.19 1.72
C VAL A 57 -11.93 1.26 1.49
N GLY A 58 -11.95 1.69 0.21
CA GLY A 58 -12.42 3.02 -0.18
C GLY A 58 -11.56 4.16 0.35
N TRP A 59 -10.23 3.96 0.41
CA TRP A 59 -9.33 4.93 1.05
C TRP A 59 -9.37 6.31 0.39
N THR A 60 -9.36 6.37 -0.95
CA THR A 60 -9.46 7.62 -1.71
C THR A 60 -10.75 8.38 -1.41
N GLN A 61 -11.87 7.68 -1.32
CA GLN A 61 -13.17 8.28 -0.99
C GLN A 61 -13.19 8.80 0.44
N THR A 62 -12.54 8.10 1.36
CA THR A 62 -12.42 8.48 2.77
C THR A 62 -11.59 9.75 2.94
N ILE A 63 -10.41 9.81 2.31
CA ILE A 63 -9.58 11.02 2.27
C ILE A 63 -10.35 12.19 1.66
N GLY A 64 -11.03 11.96 0.52
CA GLY A 64 -11.82 12.97 -0.16
C GLY A 64 -12.95 13.52 0.71
N ALA A 65 -13.64 12.67 1.48
CA ALA A 65 -14.66 13.11 2.42
C ALA A 65 -14.10 14.07 3.47
N CYS A 66 -12.95 13.73 4.07
CA CYS A 66 -12.33 14.56 5.10
C CYS A 66 -11.73 15.87 4.58
N LEU A 67 -11.22 15.89 3.35
CA LEU A 67 -10.61 17.10 2.79
C LEU A 67 -11.64 18.06 2.20
N LEU A 68 -12.76 17.54 1.69
CA LEU A 68 -13.67 18.31 0.82
C LEU A 68 -15.07 18.50 1.38
N LEU A 69 -15.46 17.73 2.39
CA LEU A 69 -16.81 17.77 2.98
C LEU A 69 -16.75 18.25 4.43
N ASP A 70 -17.74 17.88 5.25
CA ASP A 70 -17.85 18.25 6.66
C ASP A 70 -17.40 17.12 7.61
N ASP A 71 -17.08 17.48 8.85
CA ASP A 71 -16.56 16.57 9.87
C ASP A 71 -17.47 15.33 10.10
N PRO A 72 -18.82 15.47 10.17
CA PRO A 72 -19.69 14.30 10.29
C PRO A 72 -19.57 13.33 9.10
N THR A 73 -19.42 13.86 7.88
CA THR A 73 -19.24 13.02 6.68
C THR A 73 -17.86 12.37 6.67
N CYS A 74 -16.80 13.08 7.09
CA CYS A 74 -15.47 12.51 7.29
C CYS A 74 -15.52 11.33 8.28
N ALA A 75 -16.09 11.54 9.46
CA ALA A 75 -16.20 10.53 10.50
C ALA A 75 -16.99 9.30 10.02
N GLN A 76 -18.08 9.50 9.28
CA GLN A 76 -18.86 8.42 8.69
C GLN A 76 -18.04 7.63 7.66
N ALA A 77 -17.31 8.31 6.76
CA ALA A 77 -16.48 7.66 5.75
C ALA A 77 -15.36 6.83 6.40
N LEU A 78 -14.69 7.39 7.41
CA LEU A 78 -13.67 6.71 8.21
C LEU A 78 -14.23 5.47 8.90
N ALA A 79 -15.41 5.56 9.53
CA ALA A 79 -16.06 4.41 10.16
C ALA A 79 -16.41 3.32 9.13
N GLY A 80 -16.93 3.71 7.96
CA GLY A 80 -17.21 2.80 6.86
C GLY A 80 -15.96 2.08 6.35
N SER A 81 -14.87 2.80 6.16
CA SER A 81 -13.58 2.22 5.74
C SER A 81 -13.06 1.23 6.78
N ARG A 82 -13.09 1.57 8.08
CA ARG A 82 -12.67 0.66 9.16
C ARG A 82 -13.50 -0.64 9.18
N LEU A 83 -14.81 -0.57 8.92
CA LEU A 83 -15.64 -1.76 8.79
C LEU A 83 -15.23 -2.64 7.59
N LEU A 84 -14.84 -2.05 6.46
CA LEU A 84 -14.33 -2.80 5.31
C LEU A 84 -12.98 -3.46 5.63
N VAL A 85 -12.06 -2.73 6.29
CA VAL A 85 -10.76 -3.27 6.73
C VAL A 85 -10.94 -4.48 7.64
N GLN A 86 -11.90 -4.44 8.58
CA GLN A 86 -12.10 -5.53 9.53
C GLN A 86 -12.94 -6.68 8.97
N GLY A 87 -14.00 -6.36 8.23
CA GLY A 87 -15.02 -7.34 7.83
C GLY A 87 -14.77 -8.02 6.48
N LEU A 88 -14.16 -7.32 5.53
CA LEU A 88 -14.06 -7.76 4.14
C LEU A 88 -12.61 -8.01 3.70
N LEU A 89 -11.72 -7.07 4.04
CA LEU A 89 -10.35 -7.07 3.56
C LEU A 89 -9.55 -8.35 3.91
N PRO A 90 -9.67 -8.97 5.11
CA PRO A 90 -8.84 -10.13 5.45
C PRO A 90 -9.01 -11.30 4.48
N ALA A 91 -10.26 -11.61 4.11
CA ALA A 91 -10.56 -12.68 3.16
C ALA A 91 -10.08 -12.35 1.74
N ARG A 92 -10.17 -11.09 1.32
CA ARG A 92 -9.68 -10.64 0.01
C ARG A 92 -8.17 -10.72 -0.09
N LEU A 93 -7.46 -10.26 0.94
CA LEU A 93 -6.01 -10.38 1.02
C LEU A 93 -5.57 -11.84 1.01
N ASP A 94 -6.24 -12.70 1.80
CA ASP A 94 -5.92 -14.13 1.82
C ASP A 94 -6.08 -14.76 0.44
N ALA A 95 -7.16 -14.45 -0.27
CA ALA A 95 -7.40 -14.93 -1.62
C ALA A 95 -6.32 -14.46 -2.60
N ALA A 96 -6.06 -13.15 -2.64
CA ALA A 96 -5.06 -12.52 -3.50
C ALA A 96 -3.65 -13.11 -3.26
N LEU A 97 -3.23 -13.20 -2.00
CA LEU A 97 -1.91 -13.73 -1.64
C LEU A 97 -1.78 -15.23 -1.96
N THR A 98 -2.84 -16.06 -1.85
CA THR A 98 -2.76 -17.43 -2.40
C THR A 98 -2.66 -17.46 -3.91
N ALA A 99 -3.33 -16.56 -4.62
CA ALA A 99 -3.23 -16.52 -6.07
C ALA A 99 -1.80 -16.18 -6.51
N VAL A 100 -1.14 -15.23 -5.83
CA VAL A 100 0.28 -14.92 -6.02
C VAL A 100 1.15 -16.17 -5.79
N GLY A 101 1.01 -16.83 -4.64
CA GLY A 101 1.80 -18.04 -4.34
C GLY A 101 1.54 -19.21 -5.28
N ARG A 102 0.37 -19.30 -5.92
CA ARG A 102 0.10 -20.30 -6.97
C ARG A 102 0.75 -19.94 -8.30
N ALA A 103 0.77 -18.66 -8.65
CA ALA A 103 1.34 -18.19 -9.90
C ALA A 103 2.87 -18.18 -9.88
N ALA A 104 3.46 -17.86 -8.72
CA ALA A 104 4.91 -17.81 -8.49
C ALA A 104 5.29 -18.64 -7.24
N PRO A 105 5.26 -19.98 -7.33
CA PRO A 105 5.46 -20.87 -6.18
C PRO A 105 6.84 -20.78 -5.52
N ASP A 106 7.87 -20.40 -6.28
CA ASP A 106 9.26 -20.32 -5.82
C ASP A 106 9.69 -18.88 -5.45
N ALA A 107 8.80 -17.89 -5.63
CA ALA A 107 9.13 -16.49 -5.39
C ALA A 107 9.28 -16.16 -3.90
N HIS A 108 10.26 -15.32 -3.59
CA HIS A 108 10.25 -14.57 -2.35
C HIS A 108 9.18 -13.47 -2.43
N VAL A 109 8.15 -13.52 -1.58
CA VAL A 109 7.07 -12.52 -1.60
C VAL A 109 7.25 -11.55 -0.44
N VAL A 110 7.31 -10.26 -0.77
CA VAL A 110 7.45 -9.15 0.18
C VAL A 110 6.25 -8.23 0.03
N VAL A 111 5.46 -8.11 1.09
CA VAL A 111 4.30 -7.20 1.15
C VAL A 111 4.71 -5.96 1.92
N THR A 112 4.37 -4.77 1.44
CA THR A 112 4.64 -3.51 2.15
C THR A 112 3.37 -2.90 2.70
N GLY A 113 3.51 -2.11 3.76
CA GLY A 113 2.45 -1.23 4.26
C GLY A 113 2.34 0.10 3.50
N TYR A 114 1.48 0.96 4.02
CA TYR A 114 1.28 2.35 3.63
C TYR A 114 1.93 3.27 4.67
N PRO A 115 2.48 4.43 4.28
CA PRO A 115 2.90 5.44 5.24
C PRO A 115 1.70 6.09 5.91
N HIS A 116 1.94 6.82 6.99
CA HIS A 116 1.02 7.88 7.40
C HIS A 116 0.98 8.96 6.32
N LEU A 117 -0.24 9.32 5.91
CA LEU A 117 -0.42 10.28 4.82
C LEU A 117 -0.26 11.72 5.31
N PHE A 118 -0.52 11.98 6.59
CA PHE A 118 -0.54 13.31 7.16
C PHE A 118 0.51 13.48 8.25
N THR A 119 0.93 14.71 8.47
CA THR A 119 1.74 15.16 9.60
C THR A 119 0.89 16.15 10.40
N PRO A 120 0.05 15.68 11.35
CA PRO A 120 -0.92 16.51 12.07
C PRO A 120 -0.29 17.75 12.75
N GLU A 121 0.96 17.64 13.18
CA GLU A 121 1.73 18.71 13.81
C GLU A 121 2.04 19.88 12.86
N ALA A 122 1.99 19.64 11.54
CA ALA A 122 2.14 20.66 10.52
C ALA A 122 0.84 21.48 10.29
N GLY A 123 -0.25 21.14 10.97
CA GLY A 123 -1.52 21.86 10.96
C GLY A 123 -2.55 21.32 9.96
N ALA A 124 -3.70 21.98 9.91
CA ALA A 124 -4.82 21.57 9.06
C ALA A 124 -4.47 21.58 7.57
N LEU A 125 -5.05 20.65 6.80
CA LEU A 125 -4.96 20.61 5.34
C LEU A 125 -6.35 20.70 4.73
N VAL A 126 -6.62 21.82 4.05
CA VAL A 126 -7.98 22.13 3.55
C VAL A 126 -8.98 22.07 4.71
N ASN A 127 -9.96 21.16 4.68
CA ASN A 127 -10.94 20.99 5.75
C ASN A 127 -10.47 20.00 6.83
N ALA A 128 -9.49 19.14 6.54
CA ALA A 128 -9.05 18.12 7.48
C ALA A 128 -8.27 18.75 8.63
N SER A 129 -8.91 18.78 9.80
CA SER A 129 -8.31 19.17 11.08
C SER A 129 -7.17 18.21 11.48
N PRO A 130 -6.25 18.63 12.38
CA PRO A 130 -5.24 17.71 12.91
C PRO A 130 -5.85 16.43 13.52
N GLU A 131 -7.00 16.52 14.19
CA GLU A 131 -7.70 15.37 14.76
C GLU A 131 -8.20 14.39 13.67
N GLU A 132 -8.76 14.90 12.57
CA GLU A 132 -9.17 14.05 11.44
C GLU A 132 -7.96 13.45 10.71
N GLN A 133 -6.85 14.18 10.63
CA GLN A 133 -5.59 13.68 10.09
C GLN A 133 -5.02 12.54 10.95
N GLU A 134 -5.06 12.66 12.28
CA GLU A 134 -4.72 11.59 13.21
C GLU A 134 -5.64 10.39 13.01
N ALA A 135 -6.96 10.61 12.92
CA ALA A 135 -7.92 9.55 12.69
C ALA A 135 -7.73 8.83 11.34
N LEU A 136 -7.27 9.53 10.30
CA LEU A 136 -6.86 8.95 9.01
C LEU A 136 -5.56 8.14 9.17
N ASN A 137 -4.56 8.64 9.89
CA ASN A 137 -3.33 7.88 10.14
C ASN A 137 -3.60 6.59 10.95
N GLU A 138 -4.46 6.64 11.96
CA GLU A 138 -4.91 5.44 12.69
C GLU A 138 -5.69 4.46 11.78
N GLY A 139 -6.44 4.97 10.81
CA GLY A 139 -7.08 4.14 9.79
C GLY A 139 -6.06 3.41 8.92
N ALA A 140 -4.97 4.09 8.55
CA ALA A 140 -3.84 3.48 7.85
C ALA A 140 -3.12 2.44 8.73
N ASP A 141 -3.01 2.66 10.04
CA ASP A 141 -2.44 1.67 10.97
C ASP A 141 -3.28 0.40 11.04
N LEU A 142 -4.61 0.52 11.09
CA LEU A 142 -5.51 -0.63 11.06
C LEU A 142 -5.39 -1.41 9.74
N LEU A 143 -5.30 -0.70 8.61
CA LEU A 143 -5.05 -1.29 7.29
C LEU A 143 -3.71 -2.03 7.27
N ASN A 144 -2.64 -1.39 7.72
CA ASN A 144 -1.29 -1.95 7.79
C ASN A 144 -1.25 -3.22 8.65
N ALA A 145 -1.86 -3.20 9.83
CA ALA A 145 -1.94 -4.37 10.70
C ALA A 145 -2.69 -5.54 10.01
N THR A 146 -3.75 -5.24 9.27
CA THR A 146 -4.53 -6.25 8.52
C THR A 146 -3.73 -6.86 7.37
N VAL A 147 -2.99 -6.03 6.63
CA VAL A 147 -2.08 -6.46 5.56
C VAL A 147 -0.93 -7.31 6.11
N ALA A 148 -0.29 -6.86 7.20
CA ALA A 148 0.78 -7.59 7.86
C ALA A 148 0.33 -8.97 8.32
N ALA A 149 -0.85 -9.06 8.96
CA ALA A 149 -1.41 -10.33 9.40
C ALA A 149 -1.68 -11.28 8.23
N ALA A 150 -2.17 -10.78 7.09
CA ALA A 150 -2.39 -11.59 5.89
C ALA A 150 -1.09 -12.11 5.28
N ALA A 151 -0.07 -11.26 5.18
CA ALA A 151 1.27 -11.65 4.72
C ALA A 151 1.87 -12.76 5.63
N GLN A 152 1.79 -12.56 6.95
CA GLN A 152 2.31 -13.52 7.93
C GLN A 152 1.62 -14.89 7.86
N ARG A 153 0.29 -14.95 7.66
CA ARG A 153 -0.45 -16.22 7.46
C ARG A 153 0.05 -17.03 6.26
N ARG A 154 0.72 -16.37 5.30
CA ARG A 154 1.31 -16.99 4.10
C ARG A 154 2.80 -17.26 4.21
N GLY A 155 3.44 -16.86 5.31
CA GLY A 155 4.90 -16.89 5.45
C GLY A 155 5.60 -15.86 4.54
N TYR A 156 4.90 -14.82 4.08
CA TYR A 156 5.47 -13.74 3.29
C TYR A 156 6.09 -12.68 4.21
N ALA A 157 7.14 -12.02 3.73
CA ALA A 157 7.75 -10.91 4.45
C ALA A 157 6.80 -9.71 4.45
N TYR A 158 6.76 -8.96 5.56
CA TYR A 158 6.07 -7.69 5.65
C TYR A 158 7.06 -6.56 5.94
N VAL A 159 6.97 -5.47 5.17
CA VAL A 159 7.81 -4.27 5.34
C VAL A 159 6.93 -3.10 5.76
N ASP A 160 7.09 -2.69 7.01
CA ASP A 160 6.51 -1.44 7.52
C ASP A 160 7.33 -0.25 6.99
N VAL A 161 6.61 0.79 6.55
CA VAL A 161 7.18 2.04 6.03
C VAL A 161 6.77 3.27 6.83
N VAL A 162 5.89 3.15 7.84
CA VAL A 162 5.35 4.30 8.60
C VAL A 162 6.49 5.14 9.18
N GLY A 163 7.38 4.54 9.97
CA GLY A 163 8.50 5.26 10.58
C GLY A 163 9.51 5.83 9.59
N ARG A 164 9.52 5.37 8.33
CA ARG A 164 10.39 5.95 7.29
C ARG A 164 9.81 7.23 6.67
N PHE A 165 8.52 7.48 6.86
CA PHE A 165 7.80 8.65 6.37
C PHE A 165 7.42 9.61 7.50
N GLU A 166 7.88 9.38 8.73
CA GLU A 166 7.62 10.25 9.87
C GLU A 166 8.07 11.69 9.56
N GLY A 167 7.15 12.65 9.75
CA GLY A 167 7.39 14.06 9.43
C GLY A 167 7.41 14.40 7.92
N HIS A 168 7.09 13.44 7.05
CA HIS A 168 7.07 13.61 5.58
C HIS A 168 5.68 13.37 4.98
N GLY A 169 4.62 13.56 5.77
CA GLY A 169 3.23 13.55 5.31
C GLY A 169 2.95 14.67 4.31
N VAL A 170 1.77 14.62 3.72
CA VAL A 170 1.34 15.47 2.60
C VAL A 170 1.34 16.97 2.93
N ASN A 171 1.09 17.32 4.19
CA ASN A 171 1.06 18.69 4.71
C ASN A 171 2.36 19.08 5.44
N ALA A 172 3.36 18.21 5.46
CA ALA A 172 4.66 18.51 6.04
C ALA A 172 5.42 19.59 5.24
N PRO A 173 6.39 20.30 5.87
CA PRO A 173 7.27 21.23 5.16
C PRO A 173 8.14 20.57 4.07
N ASP A 174 8.49 19.29 4.23
CA ASP A 174 9.19 18.47 3.24
C ASP A 174 8.37 17.19 2.92
N PRO A 175 7.30 17.31 2.13
CA PRO A 175 6.37 16.21 1.93
C PRO A 175 6.93 15.16 0.97
N TRP A 176 6.88 13.89 1.38
CA TRP A 176 7.19 12.74 0.51
C TRP A 176 5.93 12.08 -0.06
N VAL A 177 4.78 12.69 0.19
CA VAL A 177 3.47 12.37 -0.39
C VAL A 177 3.01 13.57 -1.23
N ASP A 178 2.64 13.33 -2.49
CA ASP A 178 2.16 14.38 -3.39
C ASP A 178 0.75 14.83 -2.98
N PRO A 179 0.51 16.13 -2.74
CA PRO A 179 -0.78 16.64 -2.24
C PRO A 179 -1.92 16.60 -3.25
N ARG A 180 -1.64 16.32 -4.53
CA ARG A 180 -2.66 16.22 -5.58
C ARG A 180 -3.15 14.79 -5.74
N THR A 181 -2.28 13.82 -5.50
CA THR A 181 -2.55 12.41 -5.77
C THR A 181 -2.60 11.56 -4.51
N PHE A 182 -2.05 12.03 -3.39
CA PHE A 182 -1.83 11.25 -2.17
C PHE A 182 -0.94 10.02 -2.40
N HIS A 183 -0.05 10.08 -3.40
CA HIS A 183 0.93 9.04 -3.70
C HIS A 183 2.34 9.47 -3.31
N PRO A 184 3.26 8.54 -3.04
CA PRO A 184 4.66 8.88 -2.78
C PRO A 184 5.26 9.70 -3.94
N THR A 185 5.98 10.77 -3.61
CA THR A 185 6.80 11.53 -4.57
C THR A 185 7.99 10.69 -5.03
N ALA A 186 8.86 11.23 -5.90
CA ALA A 186 10.11 10.54 -6.26
C ALA A 186 10.96 10.19 -5.02
N GLN A 187 10.99 11.07 -4.02
CA GLN A 187 11.67 10.82 -2.75
C GLN A 187 10.97 9.73 -1.94
N GLY A 188 9.64 9.78 -1.82
CA GLY A 188 8.87 8.74 -1.16
C GLY A 188 9.04 7.36 -1.83
N GLN A 189 9.08 7.30 -3.16
CA GLN A 189 9.35 6.07 -3.91
C GLN A 189 10.77 5.55 -3.64
N ALA A 190 11.77 6.43 -3.56
CA ALA A 190 13.14 6.05 -3.18
C ALA A 190 13.18 5.45 -1.76
N THR A 191 12.38 5.99 -0.83
CA THR A 191 12.23 5.45 0.53
C THR A 191 11.61 4.05 0.55
N TYR A 192 10.58 3.80 -0.26
CA TYR A 192 10.02 2.46 -0.48
C TYR A 192 11.05 1.49 -1.05
N ALA A 193 11.79 1.91 -2.08
CA ALA A 193 12.83 1.08 -2.71
C ALA A 193 13.94 0.71 -1.71
N ALA A 194 14.35 1.65 -0.85
CA ALA A 194 15.33 1.40 0.21
C ALA A 194 14.80 0.39 1.25
N ALA A 195 13.52 0.54 1.65
CA ALA A 195 12.87 -0.39 2.58
C ALA A 195 12.80 -1.82 2.02
N LEU A 196 12.40 -1.95 0.76
CA LEU A 196 12.33 -3.23 0.05
C LEU A 196 13.71 -3.87 -0.14
N THR A 197 14.73 -3.07 -0.51
CA THR A 197 16.09 -3.58 -0.69
C THR A 197 16.64 -4.19 0.60
N GLY A 198 16.36 -3.57 1.75
CA GLY A 198 16.73 -4.12 3.06
C GLY A 198 16.04 -5.45 3.39
N ALA A 199 14.81 -5.68 2.92
CA ALA A 199 14.05 -6.91 3.15
C ALA A 199 14.42 -8.05 2.18
N VAL A 200 14.87 -7.71 0.97
CA VAL A 200 15.26 -8.67 -0.08
C VAL A 200 16.73 -9.07 0.02
N ALA A 201 17.57 -8.25 0.65
CA ALA A 201 18.99 -8.57 0.84
C ALA A 201 19.14 -9.87 1.66
N PRO A 202 19.95 -10.83 1.19
CA PRO A 202 20.03 -12.13 1.83
C PRO A 202 20.67 -12.00 3.21
N GLU A 203 19.90 -12.28 4.26
CA GLU A 203 20.50 -12.93 5.43
C GLU A 203 21.24 -14.15 4.88
N HIS A 204 22.53 -14.22 5.17
CA HIS A 204 23.42 -15.21 4.59
C HIS A 204 22.81 -16.61 4.70
N ARG A 205 22.41 -17.19 3.56
CA ARG A 205 22.18 -18.63 3.43
C ARG A 205 23.50 -19.31 3.83
N ARG A 206 23.58 -19.73 5.08
CA ARG A 206 24.60 -20.64 5.61
C ARG A 206 24.05 -22.05 5.57
#